data_AF-A0A1Y1Y367-F1
#
_entry.id   AF-A0A1Y1Y367-F1
#
_cell.length_a   1.000
_cell.length_b   1.000
_cell.length_c   1.000
_cell.angle_alpha   90.00
_cell.angle_beta   90.00
_cell.angle_gamma   90.00
#
_symmetry.space_group_name_H-M   'P 1'
#
loop_
_entity.id
_entity.type
_entity.pdbx_description
1 polymer ?
#
loop_
_entity_poly.entity_id
_entity_poly.type
_entity_poly.pdbx_seq_one_letter_code
_entity_poly.pdbx_strand_id
1 'polypeptide(L)'
;MHFPTSLSLLSLLTTALLLPSSLAQTQVQIPTNSRTTVIQPYAGNVRIYYQSDNYKSINEVHIDAATGVWLRFDEHPVETKANTSIYGITYDDSGYLKIKVYYVTPWNTLGELSYGGNPSSWNTGTDLGFSVSKTARQINAIRADGVTQVAFTDVNGNLRQACNSGSGWTTRLVSK
;
A
#
# COMPACT_ATOMS: atom_id res chain seq x y z
N MET A 1 56.27 29.54 -61.12
CA MET A 1 55.25 30.48 -60.62
C MET A 1 54.03 29.64 -60.23
N HIS A 2 53.50 29.85 -59.01
CA HIS A 2 52.29 29.25 -58.41
C HIS A 2 52.36 27.83 -57.80
N PHE A 3 52.51 27.80 -56.46
CA PHE A 3 51.88 26.85 -55.52
C PHE A 3 50.42 27.28 -55.28
N PRO A 4 49.62 26.63 -54.39
CA PRO A 4 49.22 25.23 -54.25
C PRO A 4 47.66 25.12 -54.19
N THR A 5 47.08 23.93 -54.01
CA THR A 5 45.76 23.83 -53.33
C THR A 5 45.65 22.51 -52.58
N SER A 6 45.86 22.63 -51.28
CA SER A 6 45.62 21.63 -50.24
C SER A 6 44.12 21.48 -50.00
N LEU A 7 43.61 20.25 -50.05
CA LEU A 7 42.30 19.89 -49.47
C LEU A 7 42.57 19.09 -48.20
N SER A 8 42.54 19.76 -47.06
CA SER A 8 42.48 19.12 -45.75
C SER A 8 41.05 18.65 -45.50
N LEU A 9 40.81 17.34 -45.56
CA LEU A 9 39.60 16.75 -44.97
C LEU A 9 39.76 16.75 -43.45
N LEU A 10 39.23 17.79 -42.81
CA LEU A 10 39.00 17.81 -41.37
C LEU A 10 37.70 17.03 -41.11
N SER A 11 37.78 15.72 -40.89
CA SER A 11 36.61 14.99 -40.37
C SER A 11 36.44 15.33 -38.90
N LEU A 12 35.49 16.22 -38.60
CA LEU A 12 35.04 16.46 -37.24
C LEU A 12 34.36 15.18 -36.73
N LEU A 13 35.11 14.37 -35.99
CA LEU A 13 34.58 13.22 -35.25
C LEU A 13 33.83 13.80 -34.03
N THR A 14 32.56 14.19 -34.23
CA THR A 14 31.64 14.49 -33.13
C THR A 14 31.30 13.17 -32.45
N THR A 15 32.15 12.76 -31.51
CA THR A 15 31.77 11.85 -30.42
C THR A 15 30.68 12.55 -29.62
N ALA A 16 29.42 12.38 -30.05
CA ALA A 16 28.28 12.65 -29.22
C ALA A 16 28.38 11.70 -28.02
N LEU A 17 28.83 12.26 -26.89
CA LEU A 17 28.77 11.67 -25.58
C LEU A 17 27.35 11.15 -25.34
N LEU A 18 27.15 9.85 -25.53
CA LEU A 18 26.04 9.11 -24.97
C LEU A 18 26.27 9.07 -23.46
N LEU A 19 25.96 10.18 -22.78
CA LEU A 19 25.80 10.18 -21.35
C LEU A 19 24.74 9.12 -21.05
N PRO A 20 25.05 8.07 -20.27
CA PRO A 20 24.01 7.17 -19.80
C PRO A 20 23.02 8.04 -19.04
N SER A 21 21.80 8.12 -19.56
CA SER A 21 20.69 8.74 -18.85
C SER A 21 20.58 7.97 -17.54
N SER A 22 21.14 8.52 -16.46
CA SER A 22 20.87 8.04 -15.13
C SER A 22 19.37 8.15 -14.96
N LEU A 23 18.69 7.01 -15.01
CA LEU A 23 17.29 6.90 -14.68
C LEU A 23 17.13 7.53 -13.30
N ALA A 24 16.55 8.73 -13.26
CA ALA A 24 16.26 9.41 -12.01
C ALA A 24 15.29 8.52 -11.24
N GLN A 25 15.81 7.80 -10.24
CA GLN A 25 15.01 6.99 -9.35
C GLN A 25 14.06 7.96 -8.64
N THR A 26 12.80 7.98 -9.05
CA THR A 26 11.80 8.84 -8.43
C THR A 26 11.56 8.33 -7.03
N GLN A 27 12.07 9.07 -6.04
CA GLN A 27 11.83 8.75 -4.64
C GLN A 27 10.36 8.98 -4.34
N VAL A 28 9.68 7.95 -3.85
CA VAL A 28 8.31 8.13 -3.39
C VAL A 28 8.28 8.79 -2.03
N GLN A 29 7.47 9.82 -1.97
CA GLN A 29 7.23 10.59 -0.78
C GLN A 29 6.04 9.97 -0.06
N ILE A 30 6.29 9.43 1.13
CA ILE A 30 5.22 9.05 2.07
C ILE A 30 4.93 10.28 2.92
N PRO A 31 3.66 10.71 3.05
CA PRO A 31 3.33 11.86 3.88
C PRO A 31 3.80 11.67 5.32
N THR A 32 4.37 12.71 5.93
CA THR A 32 5.04 12.61 7.24
C THR A 32 4.12 12.13 8.38
N ASN A 33 2.82 12.37 8.27
CA ASN A 33 1.82 11.95 9.25
C ASN A 33 1.06 10.68 8.84
N SER A 34 1.39 10.10 7.68
CA SER A 34 0.76 8.89 7.18
C SER A 34 1.14 7.70 8.06
N ARG A 35 0.13 6.96 8.52
CA ARG A 35 0.36 5.65 9.13
C ARG A 35 0.61 4.66 8.00
N THR A 36 1.60 3.80 8.20
CA THR A 36 1.95 2.76 7.25
C THR A 36 1.73 1.39 7.84
N THR A 37 1.51 0.41 6.98
CA THR A 37 1.59 -1.00 7.33
C THR A 37 2.45 -1.71 6.30
N VAL A 38 3.14 -2.73 6.74
CA VAL A 38 4.01 -3.55 5.89
C VAL A 38 3.51 -4.98 5.93
N ILE A 39 3.39 -5.61 4.77
CA ILE A 39 3.14 -7.05 4.64
C ILE A 39 4.13 -7.66 3.67
N GLN A 40 4.28 -8.98 3.74
CA GLN A 40 5.12 -9.73 2.81
C GLN A 40 4.31 -10.91 2.28
N PRO A 41 3.57 -10.73 1.17
CA PRO A 41 2.69 -11.78 0.65
C PRO A 41 3.42 -13.02 0.15
N TYR A 42 4.67 -12.85 -0.29
CA TYR A 42 5.56 -13.93 -0.69
C TYR A 42 7.02 -13.51 -0.45
N ALA A 43 7.92 -14.50 -0.42
CA ALA A 43 9.34 -14.26 -0.27
C ALA A 43 9.84 -13.26 -1.33
N GLY A 44 10.64 -12.28 -0.93
CA GLY A 44 11.20 -11.27 -1.83
C GLY A 44 10.27 -10.11 -2.20
N ASN A 45 8.98 -10.10 -1.84
CA ASN A 45 8.07 -9.01 -2.16
C ASN A 45 7.49 -8.39 -0.89
N VAL A 46 8.07 -7.27 -0.48
CA VAL A 46 7.54 -6.43 0.59
C VAL A 46 6.54 -5.46 -0.01
N ARG A 47 5.41 -5.29 0.67
CA ARG A 47 4.39 -4.31 0.31
C ARG A 47 4.15 -3.34 1.43
N ILE A 48 4.22 -2.06 1.10
CA ILE A 48 3.95 -0.96 2.05
C ILE A 48 2.65 -0.30 1.62
N TYR A 49 1.71 -0.19 2.55
CA TYR A 49 0.47 0.56 2.34
C TYR A 49 0.49 1.82 3.19
N TYR A 50 0.07 2.93 2.60
CA TYR A 50 0.02 4.22 3.28
C TYR A 50 -1.10 5.10 2.71
N GLN A 51 -1.57 6.04 3.52
CA GLN A 51 -2.59 7.01 3.11
C GLN A 51 -1.97 8.08 2.21
N SER A 52 -2.66 8.45 1.12
CA SER A 52 -2.27 9.60 0.29
C SER A 52 -2.49 10.94 1.00
N ASP A 53 -1.79 11.99 0.55
CA ASP A 53 -1.84 13.35 1.15
C ASP A 53 -3.23 13.97 1.14
N ASN A 54 -4.06 13.67 0.14
CA ASN A 54 -5.41 14.18 0.00
C ASN A 54 -6.47 13.28 0.69
N TYR A 55 -6.04 12.17 1.30
CA TYR A 55 -6.88 11.20 1.99
C TYR A 55 -7.93 10.50 1.10
N LYS A 56 -7.75 10.56 -0.23
CA LYS A 56 -8.67 9.97 -1.23
C LYS A 56 -8.23 8.58 -1.71
N SER A 57 -7.10 8.09 -1.23
CA SER A 57 -6.60 6.77 -1.58
C SER A 57 -5.72 6.16 -0.50
N ILE A 58 -5.58 4.84 -0.58
CA ILE A 58 -4.49 4.09 0.05
C ILE A 58 -3.55 3.70 -1.08
N ASN A 59 -2.30 4.11 -0.97
CA ASN A 59 -1.24 3.76 -1.92
C ASN A 59 -0.55 2.48 -1.48
N GLU A 60 -0.07 1.72 -2.45
CA GLU A 60 0.70 0.48 -2.27
C GLU A 60 2.02 0.57 -3.02
N VAL A 61 3.09 0.18 -2.34
CA VAL A 61 4.44 0.15 -2.89
C VAL A 61 4.97 -1.26 -2.79
N HIS A 62 5.47 -1.78 -3.91
CA HIS A 62 6.15 -3.07 -3.96
C HIS A 62 7.65 -2.84 -3.93
N ILE A 63 8.31 -3.49 -2.99
CA ILE A 63 9.76 -3.43 -2.81
C ILE A 63 10.31 -4.84 -2.92
N ASP A 64 11.35 -5.00 -3.73
CA ASP A 64 12.19 -6.19 -3.70
C ASP A 64 12.91 -6.25 -2.35
N ALA A 65 12.62 -7.28 -1.57
CA ALA A 65 13.11 -7.36 -0.20
C ALA A 65 14.64 -7.49 -0.10
N ALA A 66 15.31 -8.02 -1.14
CA ALA A 66 16.74 -8.27 -1.14
C ALA A 66 17.54 -7.02 -1.53
N THR A 67 17.01 -6.23 -2.46
CA THR A 67 17.70 -5.08 -3.05
C THR A 67 17.18 -3.74 -2.56
N GLY A 68 15.97 -3.71 -1.99
CA GLY A 68 15.26 -2.47 -1.66
C GLY A 68 14.75 -1.72 -2.90
N VAL A 69 14.87 -2.32 -4.09
CA VAL A 69 14.45 -1.69 -5.35
C VAL A 69 12.94 -1.68 -5.45
N TRP A 70 12.44 -0.56 -5.95
CA TRP A 70 11.03 -0.35 -6.22
C TRP A 70 10.60 -1.16 -7.43
N LEU A 71 9.60 -2.01 -7.25
CA LEU A 71 9.08 -2.88 -8.30
C LEU A 71 7.83 -2.28 -8.95
N ARG A 72 6.94 -1.71 -8.14
CA ARG A 72 5.61 -1.24 -8.58
C ARG A 72 5.02 -0.25 -7.58
N PHE A 73 4.18 0.64 -8.08
CA PHE A 73 3.32 1.53 -7.31
C PHE A 73 1.87 1.33 -7.77
N ASP A 74 0.94 1.20 -6.83
CA ASP A 74 -0.49 1.12 -7.09
C ASP A 74 -1.24 2.11 -6.21
N GLU A 75 -2.31 2.71 -6.74
CA GLU A 75 -3.23 3.57 -6.01
C GLU A 75 -4.59 2.87 -5.88
N HIS A 76 -5.08 2.76 -4.65
CA HIS A 76 -6.39 2.18 -4.36
C HIS A 76 -7.37 3.31 -4.01
N PRO A 77 -8.34 3.63 -4.88
CA PRO A 77 -9.25 4.76 -4.68
C PRO A 77 -10.25 4.43 -3.56
N VAL A 78 -9.91 4.83 -2.34
CA VAL A 78 -10.73 4.70 -1.13
C VAL A 78 -10.57 5.94 -0.27
N GLU A 79 -11.69 6.54 0.12
CA GLU A 79 -11.65 7.67 1.03
C GLU A 79 -11.39 7.19 2.47
N THR A 80 -10.56 7.94 3.17
CA THR A 80 -10.09 7.61 4.51
C THR A 80 -10.22 8.83 5.42
N LYS A 81 -10.35 8.60 6.72
CA LYS A 81 -10.21 9.68 7.70
C LYS A 81 -8.78 10.22 7.64
N ALA A 82 -8.60 11.55 7.69
CA ALA A 82 -7.27 12.15 7.75
C ALA A 82 -6.40 11.54 8.87
N ASN A 83 -5.16 11.18 8.53
CA ASN A 83 -4.22 10.50 9.43
C ASN A 83 -4.78 9.20 10.02
N THR A 84 -5.50 8.42 9.20
CA THR A 84 -6.11 7.16 9.64
C THR A 84 -5.04 6.17 10.10
N SER A 85 -5.39 5.31 11.07
CA SER A 85 -4.65 4.06 11.25
C SER A 85 -4.86 3.16 10.03
N ILE A 86 -3.81 2.47 9.61
CA ILE A 86 -3.84 1.47 8.53
C ILE A 86 -3.20 0.20 9.06
N TYR A 87 -3.79 -0.96 8.79
CA TYR A 87 -3.21 -2.25 9.14
C TYR A 87 -3.48 -3.29 8.06
N GLY A 88 -2.42 -3.95 7.60
CA GLY A 88 -2.46 -4.92 6.51
C GLY A 88 -2.23 -6.33 7.04
N ILE A 89 -2.96 -7.29 6.49
CA ILE A 89 -2.68 -8.72 6.67
C ILE A 89 -2.65 -9.41 5.32
N THR A 90 -1.90 -10.49 5.26
CA THR A 90 -1.83 -11.39 4.13
C THR A 90 -2.04 -12.81 4.62
N TYR A 91 -2.76 -13.63 3.85
CA TYR A 91 -2.97 -15.03 4.15
C TYR A 91 -3.31 -15.80 2.87
N ASP A 92 -3.18 -17.11 2.92
CA ASP A 92 -3.63 -18.01 1.85
C ASP A 92 -4.87 -18.74 2.32
N ASP A 93 -5.95 -18.66 1.54
CA ASP A 93 -7.13 -19.51 1.71
C ASP A 93 -7.34 -20.27 0.39
N SER A 94 -7.23 -21.60 0.45
CA SER A 94 -7.42 -22.52 -0.68
C SER A 94 -6.46 -22.30 -1.86
N GLY A 95 -5.19 -21.95 -1.58
CA GLY A 95 -4.15 -21.76 -2.60
C GLY A 95 -4.20 -20.40 -3.30
N TYR A 96 -5.00 -19.47 -2.79
CA TYR A 96 -5.11 -18.12 -3.31
C TYR A 96 -4.67 -17.10 -2.27
N LEU A 97 -3.67 -16.30 -2.67
CA LEU A 97 -3.22 -15.16 -1.90
C LEU A 97 -4.38 -14.17 -1.66
N LYS A 98 -4.64 -13.88 -0.38
CA LYS A 98 -5.55 -12.84 0.06
C LYS A 98 -4.77 -11.74 0.76
N ILE A 99 -5.12 -10.50 0.47
CA ILE A 99 -4.60 -9.34 1.19
C ILE A 99 -5.80 -8.54 1.67
N LYS A 100 -5.74 -8.10 2.93
CA LYS A 100 -6.72 -7.19 3.52
C LYS A 100 -5.99 -6.01 4.12
N VAL A 101 -6.50 -4.81 3.88
CA VAL A 101 -6.00 -3.57 4.49
C VAL A 101 -7.16 -2.88 5.19
N TYR A 102 -7.04 -2.75 6.51
CA TYR A 102 -8.03 -2.14 7.37
C TYR A 102 -7.67 -0.69 7.65
N TYR A 103 -8.69 0.17 7.68
CA TYR A 103 -8.54 1.60 7.89
C TYR A 103 -9.77 2.19 8.58
N VAL A 104 -9.71 3.48 8.95
CA VAL A 104 -10.86 4.24 9.44
C VAL A 104 -11.41 5.10 8.30
N THR A 105 -12.69 4.94 7.99
CA THR A 105 -13.39 5.73 6.97
C THR A 105 -13.58 7.19 7.42
N PRO A 106 -13.94 8.14 6.53
CA PRO A 106 -14.30 9.50 6.91
C PRO A 106 -15.43 9.59 7.94
N TRP A 107 -16.30 8.59 8.00
CA TRP A 107 -17.44 8.52 8.94
C TRP A 107 -17.06 7.94 10.31
N ASN A 108 -15.78 7.67 10.57
CA ASN A 108 -15.29 6.98 11.77
C ASN A 108 -15.88 5.58 11.94
N THR A 109 -15.94 4.83 10.83
CA THR A 109 -16.25 3.40 10.82
C THR A 109 -15.03 2.60 10.38
N LEU A 110 -15.03 1.30 10.62
CA LEU A 110 -13.99 0.39 10.13
C LEU A 110 -14.19 0.13 8.63
N GLY A 111 -13.18 0.42 7.82
CA GLY A 111 -13.13 0.10 6.39
C GLY A 111 -12.21 -1.08 6.09
N GLU A 112 -12.46 -1.75 4.97
CA GLU A 112 -11.63 -2.84 4.45
C GLU A 112 -11.37 -2.65 2.95
N LEU A 113 -10.10 -2.64 2.54
CA LEU A 113 -9.66 -2.87 1.17
C LEU A 113 -9.26 -4.35 1.03
N SER A 114 -9.68 -5.03 -0.04
CA SER A 114 -9.52 -6.48 -0.16
C SER A 114 -9.02 -6.92 -1.52
N TYR A 115 -7.97 -7.74 -1.55
CA TYR A 115 -7.52 -8.48 -2.71
C TYR A 115 -7.93 -9.96 -2.60
N GLY A 116 -8.66 -10.44 -3.61
CA GLY A 116 -9.29 -11.76 -3.61
C GLY A 116 -8.46 -12.89 -4.23
N GLY A 117 -7.35 -12.62 -4.89
CA GLY A 117 -6.44 -13.67 -5.40
C GLY A 117 -6.91 -14.56 -6.56
N ASN A 118 -8.20 -14.57 -6.95
CA ASN A 118 -8.72 -15.18 -8.18
C ASN A 118 -10.22 -14.87 -8.44
N PRO A 119 -10.61 -14.18 -9.53
CA PRO A 119 -9.71 -13.40 -10.37
C PRO A 119 -9.00 -12.36 -9.51
N SER A 120 -7.76 -12.06 -9.86
CA SER A 120 -6.87 -11.13 -9.15
C SER A 120 -7.39 -9.71 -9.23
N SER A 121 -8.42 -9.38 -8.46
CA SER A 121 -8.99 -8.04 -8.39
C SER A 121 -8.97 -7.54 -6.96
N TRP A 122 -8.55 -6.29 -6.84
CA TRP A 122 -8.90 -5.48 -5.68
C TRP A 122 -10.40 -5.19 -5.72
N ASN A 123 -11.06 -5.39 -4.60
CA ASN A 123 -12.38 -4.84 -4.34
C ASN A 123 -12.19 -3.45 -3.72
N THR A 124 -12.76 -2.43 -4.35
CA THR A 124 -12.78 -1.05 -3.86
C THR A 124 -13.37 -1.04 -2.45
N GLY A 125 -12.65 -0.46 -1.50
CA GLY A 125 -12.86 -0.74 -0.08
C GLY A 125 -14.31 -0.61 0.41
N THR A 126 -14.71 -1.53 1.28
CA THR A 126 -16.05 -1.60 1.86
C THR A 126 -16.05 -1.00 3.26
N ASP A 127 -17.05 -0.16 3.55
CA ASP A 127 -17.36 0.24 4.93
C ASP A 127 -18.02 -0.94 5.66
N LEU A 128 -17.39 -1.43 6.72
CA LEU A 128 -17.89 -2.54 7.53
C LEU A 128 -18.96 -2.10 8.56
N GLY A 129 -19.17 -0.79 8.73
CA GLY A 129 -20.22 -0.21 9.58
C GLY A 129 -19.92 -0.21 11.08
N PHE A 130 -18.79 -0.77 11.53
CA PHE A 130 -18.42 -0.77 12.94
C PHE A 130 -17.89 0.59 13.37
N SER A 131 -18.56 1.26 14.32
CA SER A 131 -18.15 2.58 14.79
C SER A 131 -16.82 2.55 15.56
N VAL A 132 -15.88 3.37 15.12
CA VAL A 132 -14.54 3.53 15.68
C VAL A 132 -14.43 4.89 16.38
N SER A 133 -13.65 5.00 17.44
CA SER A 133 -13.39 6.28 18.09
C SER A 133 -12.80 7.32 17.13
N LYS A 134 -13.28 8.57 17.23
CA LYS A 134 -12.67 9.72 16.55
C LYS A 134 -11.21 9.95 16.95
N THR A 135 -10.76 9.41 18.08
CA THR A 135 -9.38 9.50 18.56
C THR A 135 -8.62 8.18 18.45
N ALA A 136 -9.22 7.12 17.87
CA ALA A 136 -8.55 5.85 17.66
C ALA A 136 -7.26 6.07 16.87
N ARG A 137 -6.13 5.66 17.45
CA ARG A 137 -4.80 5.78 16.84
C ARG A 137 -4.30 4.49 16.22
N GLN A 138 -5.00 3.38 16.48
CA GLN A 138 -4.54 2.06 16.10
C GLN A 138 -5.72 1.14 15.77
N ILE A 139 -5.56 0.42 14.66
CA ILE A 139 -6.27 -0.80 14.31
C ILE A 139 -5.19 -1.89 14.23
N ASN A 140 -5.52 -3.10 14.66
CA ASN A 140 -4.68 -4.28 14.41
C ASN A 140 -5.55 -5.38 13.83
N ALA A 141 -5.01 -6.18 12.94
CA ALA A 141 -5.74 -7.31 12.38
C ALA A 141 -4.88 -8.57 12.34
N ILE A 142 -5.53 -9.73 12.43
CA ILE A 142 -4.91 -11.04 12.26
C ILE A 142 -5.88 -11.97 11.51
N ARG A 143 -5.32 -13.00 10.87
CA ARG A 143 -6.06 -14.18 10.43
C ARG A 143 -5.63 -15.34 11.32
N ALA A 144 -6.57 -15.98 12.01
CA ALA A 144 -6.31 -17.15 12.84
C ALA A 144 -7.47 -18.13 12.73
N ASP A 145 -7.18 -19.41 12.55
CA ASP A 145 -8.15 -20.51 12.47
C ASP A 145 -9.30 -20.25 11.47
N GLY A 146 -8.99 -19.69 10.30
CA GLY A 146 -10.00 -19.36 9.30
C GLY A 146 -10.92 -18.19 9.69
N VAL A 147 -10.57 -17.41 10.71
CA VAL A 147 -11.29 -16.21 11.15
C VAL A 147 -10.39 -14.99 11.04
N THR A 148 -10.89 -13.97 10.34
CA THR A 148 -10.24 -12.66 10.29
C THR A 148 -10.74 -11.83 11.46
N GLN A 149 -9.81 -11.28 12.23
CA GLN A 149 -10.09 -10.57 13.47
C GLN A 149 -9.46 -9.20 13.41
N VAL A 150 -10.23 -8.15 13.70
CA VAL A 150 -9.77 -6.76 13.69
C VAL A 150 -10.06 -6.12 15.03
N ALA A 151 -9.02 -5.76 15.77
CA ALA A 151 -9.10 -5.07 17.03
C ALA A 151 -9.10 -3.55 16.82
N PHE A 152 -10.03 -2.84 17.45
CA PHE A 152 -10.18 -1.39 17.35
C PHE A 152 -10.76 -0.78 18.63
N THR A 153 -10.58 0.53 18.80
CA THR A 153 -11.22 1.29 19.89
C THR A 153 -12.57 1.84 19.41
N ASP A 154 -13.66 1.51 20.09
CA ASP A 154 -15.01 2.00 19.75
C ASP A 154 -15.26 3.45 20.21
N VAL A 155 -16.42 4.00 19.85
CA VAL A 155 -16.81 5.38 20.18
C VAL A 155 -16.86 5.69 21.68
N ASN A 156 -16.95 4.67 22.53
CA ASN A 156 -16.98 4.79 23.99
C ASN A 156 -15.58 4.56 24.62
N GLY A 157 -14.54 4.37 23.80
CA GLY A 157 -13.18 4.11 24.27
C GLY A 157 -12.91 2.65 24.62
N ASN A 158 -13.83 1.73 24.34
CA ASN A 158 -13.63 0.30 24.66
C ASN A 158 -12.86 -0.41 23.55
N LEU A 159 -12.08 -1.43 23.92
CA LEU A 159 -11.50 -2.35 22.97
C LEU A 159 -12.59 -3.30 22.42
N ARG A 160 -12.81 -3.24 21.11
CA ARG A 160 -13.69 -4.15 20.36
C ARG A 160 -12.87 -5.04 19.44
N GLN A 161 -13.50 -6.13 19.03
CA GLN A 161 -13.00 -7.01 18.00
C GLN A 161 -14.09 -7.29 16.96
N ALA A 162 -13.86 -6.93 15.70
CA ALA A 162 -14.67 -7.36 14.57
C ALA A 162 -14.14 -8.70 14.06
N CYS A 163 -15.03 -9.65 13.75
CA CYS A 163 -14.69 -11.01 13.36
C CYS A 163 -15.43 -11.41 12.08
N ASN A 164 -14.73 -12.07 11.14
CA ASN A 164 -15.31 -12.64 9.94
C ASN A 164 -14.82 -14.07 9.70
N SER A 165 -15.74 -15.03 9.75
CA SER A 165 -15.52 -16.46 9.52
C SER A 165 -15.99 -16.94 8.14
N GLY A 166 -16.29 -16.02 7.21
CA GLY A 166 -16.81 -16.31 5.87
C GLY A 166 -18.32 -16.16 5.73
N SER A 167 -19.07 -16.10 6.83
CA SER A 167 -20.54 -15.88 6.84
C SER A 167 -20.96 -14.42 7.04
N GLY A 168 -20.00 -13.50 7.06
CA GLY A 168 -20.22 -12.08 7.33
C GLY A 168 -19.48 -11.60 8.58
N TRP A 169 -19.63 -10.30 8.85
CA TRP A 169 -18.95 -9.64 9.94
C TRP A 169 -19.80 -9.58 11.20
N THR A 170 -19.18 -9.83 12.35
CA THR A 170 -19.74 -9.64 13.69
C THR A 170 -18.80 -8.80 14.55
N THR A 171 -19.27 -8.29 15.69
CA THR A 171 -18.43 -7.57 16.65
C THR A 171 -18.67 -8.05 18.07
N ARG A 172 -17.61 -8.03 18.89
CA ARG A 172 -17.67 -8.36 20.32
C ARG A 172 -16.82 -7.41 21.16
N LEU A 173 -17.18 -7.27 22.43
CA LEU A 173 -16.36 -6.60 23.43
C LEU A 173 -15.19 -7.50 23.82
N VAL A 174 -13.99 -6.94 23.94
CA VAL A 174 -12.84 -7.65 24.49
C VAL A 174 -12.85 -7.43 26.01
N SER A 175 -13.16 -8.48 26.76
CA SER A 175 -13.10 -8.49 28.22
C SER A 175 -11.90 -9.30 28.70
N LYS A 176 -11.46 -9.02 29.93
CA LYS A 176 -10.45 -9.82 30.62
C LYS A 176 -11.09 -11.01 31.29
#